data_AF-A0A6I8UJP8-F1
#
_entry.id   AF-A0A6I8UJP8-F1
#
_cell.length_a   1.000
_cell.length_b   1.000
_cell.length_c   1.000
_cell.angle_alpha   90.00
_cell.angle_beta   90.00
_cell.angle_gamma   90.00
#
_symmetry.space_group_name_H-M   'P 1'
#
loop_
_entity.id
_entity.type
_entity.pdbx_description
1 polymer ?
#
loop_
_entity_poly.entity_id
_entity_poly.type
_entity_poly.pdbx_seq_one_letter_code
_entity_poly.pdbx_strand_id
1 'polypeptide(L)'
;MLRKLLFNPQIALRQQKKLQCPRHFAITAAAPKILELQQVHIEEAIKLEPTLSIYTNEVWRRAHETFLNHGLATVNFLRIVTANPAVLRRTPERIISSLEIWRACQFGETLLHLLLTKYPELLDVSDSHQLLCHVGFLKSRVSTNKNVWKLLMNSPDLLAQSEKTIEEKLDYIIDVMRIEVPELVKSAGLSMAFEELRCRHQFLVRLGLFKPRALKADPDEPTTNHRLYQITDTSEKTFTTKICHVTLPEYEAFKDLHAREIERKTRKRREEEDFSDEEE
;
A
#
# COMPACT_ATOMS: atom_id res chain seq x y z
N MET A 1 13.81 25.46 -5.67
CA MET A 1 14.51 24.20 -5.31
C MET A 1 13.80 23.45 -4.20
N LEU A 2 13.28 24.14 -3.18
CA LEU A 2 12.47 23.56 -2.09
C LEU A 2 11.28 22.72 -2.58
N ARG A 3 10.51 23.16 -3.59
CA ARG A 3 9.44 22.37 -4.23
C ARG A 3 9.84 20.96 -4.66
N LYS A 4 11.04 20.80 -5.25
CA LYS A 4 11.58 19.50 -5.69
C LYS A 4 12.15 18.67 -4.53
N LEU A 5 12.54 19.32 -3.43
CA LEU A 5 13.12 18.68 -2.24
C LEU A 5 12.06 18.20 -1.26
N LEU A 6 10.96 18.96 -1.12
CA LEU A 6 9.88 18.71 -0.17
C LEU A 6 8.77 17.83 -0.76
N PHE A 7 8.45 17.98 -2.05
CA PHE A 7 7.21 17.43 -2.62
C PHE A 7 7.41 16.50 -3.83
N ASN A 8 8.64 16.01 -4.05
CA ASN A 8 8.90 15.08 -5.16
C ASN A 8 8.58 13.62 -4.75
N PRO A 9 7.57 12.97 -5.37
CA PRO A 9 7.23 11.57 -5.10
C PRO A 9 8.37 10.60 -5.44
N GLN A 10 9.31 10.99 -6.30
CA GLN A 10 10.48 10.17 -6.63
C GLN A 10 11.48 10.04 -5.47
N ILE A 11 11.46 10.93 -4.47
CA ILE A 11 12.31 10.80 -3.27
C ILE A 11 11.80 9.68 -2.37
N ALA A 12 10.47 9.49 -2.27
CA ALA A 12 9.87 8.36 -1.57
C ALA A 12 10.20 7.02 -2.28
N LEU A 13 10.17 7.00 -3.61
CA LEU A 13 10.60 5.86 -4.43
C LEU A 13 12.11 5.57 -4.31
N ARG A 14 12.97 6.59 -4.17
CA ARG A 14 14.41 6.42 -3.93
C ARG A 14 14.71 5.83 -2.54
N GLN A 15 13.91 6.16 -1.52
CA GLN A 15 13.99 5.49 -0.21
C GLN A 15 13.53 4.03 -0.28
N GLN A 16 12.49 3.72 -1.07
CA GLN A 16 12.08 2.33 -1.35
C GLN A 16 13.18 1.52 -2.07
N LYS A 17 13.85 2.08 -3.08
CA LYS A 17 14.96 1.37 -3.78
C LYS A 17 16.19 1.13 -2.89
N LYS A 18 16.51 2.04 -1.97
CA LYS A 18 17.65 1.87 -1.03
C LYS A 18 17.41 0.75 -0.01
N LEU A 19 16.16 0.34 0.23
CA LEU A 19 15.81 -0.75 1.14
C LEU A 19 15.78 -2.13 0.46
N GLN A 20 16.07 -2.23 -0.85
CA GLN A 20 16.01 -3.48 -1.62
C GLN A 20 17.38 -4.12 -1.94
N CYS A 21 18.52 -3.53 -1.53
CA CYS A 21 19.85 -4.12 -1.74
C CYS A 21 20.48 -4.59 -0.42
N PRO A 22 20.80 -5.89 -0.25
CA PRO A 22 21.57 -6.38 0.87
C PRO A 22 23.06 -6.33 0.52
N ARG A 23 23.67 -5.14 0.51
CA ARG A 23 25.13 -5.00 0.59
C ARG A 23 25.47 -3.86 1.54
N HIS A 24 26.25 -4.19 2.56
CA HIS A 24 26.95 -3.27 3.45
C HIS A 24 27.35 -2.00 2.72
N PHE A 25 27.01 -0.82 3.25
CA PHE A 25 27.92 0.32 3.38
C PHE A 25 27.24 1.42 4.20
N ALA A 26 27.93 1.85 5.26
CA ALA A 26 27.72 3.12 5.91
C ALA A 26 27.90 4.24 4.86
N ILE A 27 26.83 4.95 4.51
CA ILE A 27 26.90 6.21 3.79
C ILE A 27 25.90 7.17 4.43
N THR A 28 26.47 8.13 5.14
CA THR A 28 25.88 9.40 5.56
C THR A 28 25.15 10.06 4.39
N ALA A 29 23.83 9.87 4.31
CA ALA A 29 22.96 10.72 3.51
C ALA A 29 22.31 11.73 4.47
N ALA A 30 23.03 12.81 4.75
CA ALA A 30 22.44 13.95 5.44
C ALA A 30 21.32 14.53 4.56
N ALA A 31 20.08 14.19 4.89
CA ALA A 31 18.94 14.99 4.45
C ALA A 31 19.18 16.42 4.94
N PRO A 32 18.86 17.47 4.14
CA PRO A 32 18.96 18.83 4.64
C PRO A 32 18.07 18.94 5.87
N LYS A 33 18.71 19.10 7.03
CA LYS A 33 18.06 19.29 8.32
C LYS A 33 17.39 20.66 8.28
N ILE A 34 16.19 20.73 7.71
CA ILE A 34 15.28 21.85 7.98
C ILE A 34 14.83 21.65 9.43
N LEU A 35 15.62 22.17 10.36
CA LEU A 35 15.34 22.09 11.79
C LEU A 35 14.22 23.05 12.19
N GLU A 36 14.08 24.17 11.47
CA GLU A 36 13.16 25.25 11.84
C GLU A 36 12.13 25.54 10.75
N LEU A 37 10.88 25.73 11.16
CA LEU A 37 9.81 26.20 10.29
C LEU A 37 9.99 27.71 10.05
N GLN A 38 10.14 28.11 8.79
CA GLN A 38 10.34 29.49 8.38
C GLN A 38 9.15 29.96 7.54
N GLN A 39 8.94 31.27 7.48
CA GLN A 39 7.85 31.88 6.72
C GLN A 39 7.83 31.44 5.25
N VAL A 40 9.01 31.32 4.64
CA VAL A 40 9.16 30.87 3.24
C VAL A 40 8.59 29.47 3.00
N HIS A 41 8.65 28.59 4.01
CA HIS A 41 8.10 27.23 3.92
C HIS A 41 6.57 27.25 3.95
N ILE A 42 5.98 28.11 4.79
CA ILE A 42 4.53 28.29 4.89
C ILE A 42 3.99 28.88 3.57
N GLU A 43 4.64 29.91 3.04
CA GLU A 43 4.26 30.52 1.76
C GLU A 43 4.33 29.53 0.59
N GLU A 44 5.36 28.66 0.56
CA GLU A 44 5.47 27.62 -0.46
C GLU A 44 4.40 26.54 -0.30
N ALA A 45 4.05 26.16 0.93
CA ALA A 45 2.96 25.23 1.20
C ALA A 45 1.61 25.80 0.76
N ILE A 46 1.32 27.08 1.06
CA ILE A 46 0.10 27.77 0.63
C ILE A 46 0.01 27.85 -0.91
N LYS A 47 1.14 28.04 -1.60
CA LYS A 47 1.16 28.02 -3.08
C LYS A 47 0.78 26.66 -3.65
N LEU A 48 1.02 25.57 -2.93
CA LEU A 48 0.66 24.22 -3.35
C LEU A 48 -0.78 23.87 -2.98
N GLU A 49 -1.21 24.27 -1.79
CA GLU A 49 -2.54 24.01 -1.26
C GLU A 49 -3.14 25.31 -0.70
N PRO A 50 -3.90 26.07 -1.52
CA PRO A 50 -4.40 27.39 -1.16
C PRO A 50 -5.32 27.40 0.06
N THR A 51 -5.98 26.28 0.40
CA THR A 51 -6.85 26.20 1.59
C THR A 51 -6.09 26.43 2.90
N LEU A 52 -4.76 26.30 2.88
CA LEU A 52 -3.89 26.58 4.02
C LEU A 52 -3.79 28.06 4.40
N SER A 53 -4.17 28.99 3.51
CA SER A 53 -4.07 30.43 3.76
C SER A 53 -4.95 30.93 4.90
N ILE A 54 -5.95 30.14 5.29
CA ILE A 54 -6.89 30.47 6.37
C ILE A 54 -6.25 30.36 7.76
N TYR A 55 -5.11 29.67 7.88
CA TYR A 55 -4.47 29.39 9.16
C TYR A 55 -3.44 30.46 9.51
N THR A 56 -3.46 30.90 10.77
CA THR A 56 -2.49 31.87 11.29
C THR A 56 -1.12 31.22 11.50
N ASN A 57 -0.06 32.03 11.53
CA ASN A 57 1.30 31.56 11.83
C ASN A 57 1.38 30.83 13.18
N GLU A 58 0.56 31.21 14.15
CA GLU A 58 0.50 30.55 15.46
C GLU A 58 -0.02 29.11 15.36
N VAL A 59 -1.07 28.90 14.56
CA VAL A 59 -1.61 27.55 14.31
C VAL A 59 -0.57 26.65 13.66
N TRP A 60 0.18 27.19 12.70
CA TRP A 60 1.30 26.51 12.04
C TRP A 60 2.41 26.13 13.01
N ARG A 61 2.88 27.06 13.84
CA ARG A 61 3.94 26.82 14.83
C ARG A 61 3.53 25.79 15.86
N ARG A 62 2.36 25.96 16.49
CA ARG A 62 1.83 25.01 17.48
C ARG A 62 1.73 23.58 16.94
N ALA A 63 1.20 23.41 15.72
CA ALA A 63 1.12 22.09 15.10
C ALA A 63 2.52 21.54 14.78
N HIS A 64 3.41 22.37 14.21
CA HIS A 64 4.79 21.99 13.92
C HIS A 64 5.56 21.55 15.15
N GLU A 65 5.50 22.32 16.24
CA GLU A 65 6.12 21.97 17.52
C GLU A 65 5.59 20.65 18.07
N THR A 66 4.27 20.43 17.98
CA THR A 66 3.66 19.16 18.39
C THR A 66 4.25 17.99 17.60
N PHE A 67 4.30 18.08 16.28
CA PHE A 67 4.88 17.03 15.44
C PHE A 67 6.39 16.85 15.68
N LEU A 68 7.12 17.95 15.85
CA LEU A 68 8.57 17.95 16.08
C LEU A 68 8.93 17.28 17.41
N ASN A 69 8.18 17.57 18.48
CA ASN A 69 8.33 16.94 19.80
C ASN A 69 8.09 15.42 19.75
N HIS A 70 7.31 14.96 18.77
CA HIS A 70 7.08 13.55 18.49
C HIS A 70 7.99 12.96 17.40
N GLY A 71 9.09 13.65 17.04
CA GLY A 71 10.14 13.13 16.17
C GLY A 71 9.87 13.26 14.66
N LEU A 72 8.82 13.98 14.25
CA LEU A 72 8.56 14.30 12.84
C LEU A 72 9.30 15.57 12.43
N ALA A 73 10.31 15.41 11.58
CA ALA A 73 11.07 16.52 11.03
C ALA A 73 10.18 17.51 10.25
N THR A 74 10.58 18.78 10.21
CA THR A 74 9.85 19.87 9.52
C THR A 74 9.48 19.54 8.08
N VAL A 75 10.35 18.85 7.35
CA VAL A 75 10.06 18.40 5.97
C VAL A 75 8.84 17.48 5.93
N ASN A 76 8.76 16.52 6.85
CA ASN A 76 7.66 15.56 6.90
C ASN A 76 6.37 16.25 7.35
N PHE A 77 6.46 17.13 8.34
CA PHE A 77 5.34 17.98 8.75
C PHE A 77 4.77 18.78 7.57
N LEU A 78 5.60 19.46 6.78
CA LEU A 78 5.16 20.22 5.61
C LEU A 78 4.45 19.35 4.57
N ARG A 79 4.87 18.09 4.40
CA ARG A 79 4.20 17.13 3.51
C ARG A 79 2.85 16.66 4.06
N ILE A 80 2.77 16.45 5.37
CA ILE A 80 1.52 16.07 6.05
C ILE A 80 0.48 17.16 5.91
N VAL A 81 0.80 18.40 6.27
CA VAL A 81 -0.17 19.52 6.24
C VAL A 81 -0.57 19.94 4.84
N THR A 82 0.29 19.76 3.83
CA THR A 82 -0.07 20.06 2.43
C THR A 82 -1.01 19.02 1.83
N ALA A 83 -0.90 17.74 2.23
CA ALA A 83 -1.80 16.69 1.76
C ALA A 83 -3.04 16.49 2.66
N ASN A 84 -3.00 16.88 3.94
CA ASN A 84 -4.14 16.90 4.84
C ASN A 84 -4.20 18.24 5.63
N PRO A 85 -4.69 19.34 5.02
CA PRO A 85 -4.79 20.65 5.67
C PRO A 85 -5.65 20.69 6.93
N ALA A 86 -6.60 19.76 7.06
CA ALA A 86 -7.48 19.69 8.22
C ALA A 86 -6.72 19.36 9.52
N VAL A 87 -5.52 18.77 9.42
CA VAL A 87 -4.68 18.47 10.57
C VAL A 87 -4.30 19.73 11.37
N LEU A 88 -4.17 20.89 10.71
CA LEU A 88 -3.84 22.15 11.38
C LEU A 88 -4.96 22.64 12.31
N ARG A 89 -6.22 22.24 12.08
CA ARG A 89 -7.36 22.56 12.95
C ARG A 89 -7.36 21.78 14.26
N ARG A 90 -6.58 20.71 14.35
CA ARG A 90 -6.59 19.82 15.52
C ARG A 90 -5.87 20.47 16.70
N THR A 91 -6.30 20.10 17.90
CA THR A 91 -5.57 20.46 19.13
C THR A 91 -4.30 19.59 19.24
N PRO A 92 -3.27 20.02 20.00
CA PRO A 92 -2.08 19.21 20.20
C PRO A 92 -2.43 17.82 20.74
N GLU A 93 -3.36 17.74 21.69
CA GLU A 93 -3.78 16.49 22.33
C GLU A 93 -4.39 15.51 21.31
N ARG A 94 -5.16 16.02 20.35
CA ARG A 94 -5.71 15.19 19.26
C ARG A 94 -4.63 14.67 18.33
N ILE A 95 -3.64 15.50 17.97
CA ILE A 95 -2.51 15.08 17.15
C ILE A 95 -1.70 14.00 17.89
N ILE A 96 -1.40 14.24 19.16
CA ILE A 96 -0.65 13.31 20.02
C ILE A 96 -1.40 11.98 20.13
N SER A 97 -2.71 12.03 20.41
CA SER A 97 -3.54 10.82 20.50
C SER A 97 -3.51 10.01 19.20
N SER A 98 -3.66 10.64 18.03
CA SER A 98 -3.52 9.96 16.74
C SER A 98 -2.15 9.29 16.58
N LEU A 99 -1.07 9.97 16.96
CA LEU A 99 0.28 9.40 16.89
C LEU A 99 0.44 8.20 17.83
N GLU A 100 -0.08 8.27 19.05
CA GLU A 100 -0.02 7.18 20.03
C GLU A 100 -0.81 5.94 19.58
N ILE A 101 -1.98 6.12 18.97
CA ILE A 101 -2.76 5.03 18.37
C ILE A 101 -1.89 4.24 17.37
N TRP A 102 -1.18 4.94 16.49
CA TRP A 102 -0.31 4.30 15.52
C TRP A 102 0.99 3.75 16.12
N ARG A 103 1.51 4.33 17.21
CA ARG A 103 2.64 3.76 17.95
C ARG A 103 2.32 2.39 18.53
N ALA A 104 1.08 2.17 18.95
CA ALA A 104 0.63 0.88 19.47
C ALA A 104 0.73 -0.26 18.43
N CYS A 105 0.76 0.04 17.13
CA CYS A 105 1.02 -0.95 16.07
C CYS A 105 2.48 -1.45 16.03
N GLN A 106 3.40 -0.82 16.77
CA GLN A 106 4.79 -1.25 16.94
C GLN A 106 5.55 -1.44 15.61
N PHE A 107 5.40 -0.51 14.67
CA PHE A 107 6.24 -0.44 13.46
C PHE A 107 7.63 0.14 13.72
N GLY A 108 7.78 0.88 14.82
CA GLY A 108 8.95 1.71 15.12
C GLY A 108 8.84 3.12 14.52
N GLU A 109 9.39 4.12 15.22
CA GLU A 109 9.20 5.55 14.90
C GLU A 109 9.53 5.92 13.45
N THR A 110 10.62 5.40 12.90
CA THR A 110 11.02 5.72 11.51
C THR A 110 9.99 5.24 10.50
N LEU A 111 9.46 4.03 10.67
CA LEU A 111 8.48 3.45 9.75
C LEU A 111 7.11 4.12 9.93
N LEU A 112 6.73 4.40 11.18
CA LEU A 112 5.54 5.17 11.52
C LEU A 112 5.54 6.54 10.81
N HIS A 113 6.62 7.31 10.97
CA HIS A 113 6.75 8.62 10.36
C HIS A 113 6.69 8.56 8.84
N LEU A 114 7.31 7.55 8.23
CA LEU A 114 7.25 7.36 6.78
C LEU A 114 5.83 7.04 6.29
N LEU A 115 5.08 6.22 7.04
CA LEU A 115 3.69 5.88 6.73
C LEU A 115 2.79 7.12 6.78
N LEU A 116 2.80 7.85 7.90
CA LEU A 116 1.96 9.03 8.10
C LEU A 116 2.34 10.20 7.19
N THR A 117 3.61 10.29 6.78
CA THR A 117 4.04 11.30 5.78
C THR A 117 3.54 10.96 4.39
N LYS A 118 3.43 9.66 4.05
CA LYS A 118 2.95 9.22 2.74
C LYS A 118 1.42 9.26 2.66
N TYR A 119 0.75 8.92 3.75
CA TYR A 119 -0.70 8.86 3.87
C TYR A 119 -1.19 9.67 5.09
N PRO A 120 -1.21 11.01 5.02
CA PRO A 120 -1.63 11.88 6.13
C PRO A 120 -3.08 11.69 6.57
N GLU A 121 -3.93 11.15 5.71
CA GLU A 121 -5.32 10.75 6.02
C GLU A 121 -5.39 9.68 7.12
N LEU A 122 -4.32 8.92 7.34
CA LEU A 122 -4.25 7.93 8.42
C LEU A 122 -4.26 8.56 9.81
N LEU A 123 -3.93 9.85 9.93
CA LEU A 123 -4.10 10.60 11.18
C LEU A 123 -5.57 10.72 11.58
N ASP A 124 -6.51 10.49 10.67
CA ASP A 124 -7.96 10.59 10.92
C ASP A 124 -8.50 9.32 11.60
N VAL A 125 -7.71 8.25 11.70
CA VAL A 125 -8.06 7.04 12.44
C VAL A 125 -8.14 7.35 13.93
N SER A 126 -9.32 7.17 14.52
CA SER A 126 -9.59 7.43 15.94
C SER A 126 -9.88 6.17 16.76
N ASP A 127 -10.28 5.07 16.12
CA ASP A 127 -10.56 3.81 16.81
C ASP A 127 -9.29 2.96 16.92
N SER A 128 -8.65 3.05 18.09
CA SER A 128 -7.44 2.28 18.40
C SER A 128 -7.68 0.77 18.42
N HIS A 129 -8.82 0.33 18.95
CA HIS A 129 -9.13 -1.07 19.09
C HIS A 129 -9.33 -1.73 17.72
N GLN A 130 -10.15 -1.10 16.87
CA GLN A 130 -10.37 -1.57 15.50
C GLN A 130 -9.07 -1.62 14.71
N LEU A 131 -8.23 -0.58 14.80
CA LEU A 131 -6.93 -0.55 14.13
C LEU A 131 -6.03 -1.70 14.59
N LEU A 132 -5.92 -1.93 15.90
CA LEU A 132 -5.05 -2.97 16.46
C LEU A 132 -5.54 -4.38 16.12
N CYS A 133 -6.85 -4.63 16.13
CA CYS A 133 -7.44 -5.88 15.66
C CYS A 133 -7.08 -6.13 14.20
N HIS A 134 -7.29 -5.14 13.32
CA HIS A 134 -7.02 -5.26 11.89
C HIS A 134 -5.53 -5.47 11.58
N VAL A 135 -4.65 -4.73 12.26
CA VAL A 135 -3.19 -4.90 12.17
C VAL A 135 -2.78 -6.28 12.71
N GLY A 136 -3.42 -6.76 13.77
CA GLY A 136 -3.23 -8.11 14.32
C GLY A 136 -3.61 -9.20 13.33
N PHE A 137 -4.76 -9.06 12.66
CA PHE A 137 -5.20 -9.94 11.58
C PHE A 137 -4.16 -9.98 10.45
N LEU A 138 -3.76 -8.82 9.91
CA LEU A 138 -2.75 -8.75 8.85
C LEU A 138 -1.43 -9.40 9.29
N LYS A 139 -0.99 -9.15 10.52
CA LYS A 139 0.22 -9.74 11.09
C LYS A 139 0.12 -11.26 11.17
N SER A 140 -1.05 -11.82 11.46
CA SER A 140 -1.24 -13.27 11.51
C SER A 140 -0.94 -13.93 10.15
N ARG A 141 -1.22 -13.22 9.04
CA ARG A 141 -1.00 -13.71 7.67
C ARG A 141 0.40 -13.41 7.12
N VAL A 142 1.01 -12.28 7.49
CA VAL A 142 2.35 -11.89 6.98
C VAL A 142 3.48 -11.91 8.03
N SER A 143 3.20 -12.51 9.19
CA SER A 143 4.08 -12.84 10.32
C SER A 143 4.70 -11.67 11.09
N THR A 144 5.08 -10.55 10.46
CA THR A 144 5.84 -9.47 11.12
C THR A 144 5.19 -8.10 10.96
N ASN A 145 5.33 -7.24 11.98
CA ASN A 145 4.88 -5.84 11.93
C ASN A 145 5.52 -5.07 10.75
N LYS A 146 6.77 -5.38 10.42
CA LYS A 146 7.46 -4.79 9.26
C LYS A 146 6.80 -5.17 7.94
N ASN A 147 6.28 -6.40 7.82
CA ASN A 147 5.54 -6.84 6.65
C ASN A 147 4.16 -6.19 6.58
N VAL A 148 3.46 -6.03 7.70
CA VAL A 148 2.20 -5.26 7.76
C VAL A 148 2.44 -3.82 7.33
N TRP A 149 3.49 -3.16 7.84
CA TRP A 149 3.85 -1.83 7.41
C TRP A 149 4.11 -1.74 5.89
N LYS A 150 4.80 -2.73 5.30
CA LYS A 150 5.02 -2.77 3.84
C LYS A 150 3.71 -2.93 3.07
N LEU A 151 2.77 -3.75 3.56
CA LEU A 151 1.44 -3.86 2.99
C LEU A 151 0.73 -2.52 3.00
N LEU A 152 0.62 -1.86 4.16
CA LEU A 152 -0.03 -0.55 4.26
C LEU A 152 0.67 0.52 3.40
N MET A 153 1.98 0.42 3.21
CA MET A 153 2.74 1.31 2.33
C MET A 153 2.39 1.17 0.85
N ASN A 154 2.02 -0.03 0.40
CA ASN A 154 1.66 -0.31 -1.00
C ASN A 154 0.14 -0.32 -1.23
N SER A 155 -0.63 -0.62 -0.19
CA SER A 155 -2.07 -0.79 -0.19
C SER A 155 -2.70 -0.11 1.05
N PRO A 156 -2.74 1.23 1.11
CA PRO A 156 -3.29 1.97 2.25
C PRO A 156 -4.80 1.75 2.44
N ASP A 157 -5.51 1.42 1.36
CA ASP A 157 -6.94 1.13 1.33
C ASP A 157 -7.32 -0.15 2.10
N LEU A 158 -6.33 -0.99 2.46
CA LEU A 158 -6.53 -2.17 3.29
C LEU A 158 -7.26 -1.87 4.60
N LEU A 159 -7.07 -0.69 5.19
CA LEU A 159 -7.74 -0.32 6.44
C LEU A 159 -9.26 -0.14 6.27
N ALA A 160 -9.73 0.11 5.05
CA ALA A 160 -11.14 0.23 4.73
C ALA A 160 -11.74 -1.07 4.19
N GLN A 161 -10.91 -2.07 3.83
CA GLN A 161 -11.37 -3.37 3.35
C GLN A 161 -11.76 -4.28 4.52
N SER A 162 -12.77 -5.12 4.32
CA SER A 162 -13.14 -6.16 5.30
C SER A 162 -12.08 -7.26 5.39
N GLU A 163 -11.90 -7.86 6.57
CA GLU A 163 -10.99 -9.00 6.75
C GLU A 163 -11.29 -10.14 5.77
N LYS A 164 -12.58 -10.43 5.53
CA LYS A 164 -13.01 -11.46 4.57
C LYS A 164 -12.47 -11.19 3.15
N THR A 165 -12.62 -9.96 2.67
CA THR A 165 -12.13 -9.58 1.32
C THR A 165 -10.61 -9.68 1.22
N ILE A 166 -9.90 -9.32 2.30
CA ILE A 166 -8.44 -9.42 2.35
C ILE A 166 -8.02 -10.88 2.36
N GLU A 167 -8.67 -11.72 3.16
CA GLU A 167 -8.38 -13.14 3.28
C GLU A 167 -8.57 -13.87 1.95
N GLU A 168 -9.68 -13.63 1.25
CA GLU A 168 -9.92 -14.21 -0.09
C GLU A 168 -8.79 -13.88 -1.09
N LYS A 169 -8.28 -12.64 -1.07
CA LYS A 169 -7.15 -12.24 -1.90
C LYS A 169 -5.84 -12.87 -1.44
N LEU A 170 -5.60 -12.95 -0.13
CA LEU A 170 -4.40 -13.55 0.44
C LEU A 170 -4.32 -15.03 0.10
N ASP A 171 -5.41 -15.78 0.32
CA ASP A 171 -5.50 -17.21 0.00
C ASP A 171 -5.28 -17.43 -1.50
N TYR A 172 -5.84 -16.58 -2.36
CA TYR A 172 -5.59 -16.68 -3.79
C TYR A 172 -4.11 -16.45 -4.13
N ILE A 173 -3.47 -15.42 -3.58
CA ILE A 173 -2.08 -15.11 -3.91
C ILE A 173 -1.11 -16.16 -3.34
N ILE A 174 -1.34 -16.61 -2.09
CA ILE A 174 -0.44 -17.52 -1.38
C ILE A 174 -0.67 -18.96 -1.83
N ASP A 175 -1.93 -19.41 -1.92
CA ASP A 175 -2.24 -20.82 -2.15
C ASP A 175 -2.47 -21.15 -3.63
N VAL A 176 -3.09 -20.25 -4.39
CA VAL A 176 -3.35 -20.48 -5.82
C VAL A 176 -2.19 -20.01 -6.68
N MET A 177 -1.73 -18.77 -6.51
CA MET A 177 -0.59 -18.23 -7.28
C MET A 177 0.76 -18.72 -6.75
N ARG A 178 0.80 -19.26 -5.51
CA ARG A 178 2.03 -19.76 -4.87
C ARG A 178 3.10 -18.68 -4.72
N ILE A 179 2.67 -17.48 -4.33
CA ILE A 179 3.54 -16.33 -4.11
C ILE A 179 3.80 -16.18 -2.62
N GLU A 180 5.08 -16.14 -2.26
CA GLU A 180 5.50 -16.04 -0.88
C GLU A 180 5.31 -14.62 -0.31
N VAL A 181 5.14 -14.55 1.00
CA VAL A 181 4.96 -13.30 1.76
C VAL A 181 6.02 -12.24 1.40
N PRO A 182 7.34 -12.53 1.29
CA PRO A 182 8.34 -11.52 0.96
C PRO A 182 8.15 -10.86 -0.40
N GLU A 183 7.52 -11.54 -1.35
CA GLU A 183 7.16 -11.00 -2.66
C GLU A 183 5.80 -10.28 -2.61
N LEU A 184 4.79 -10.89 -1.97
CA LEU A 184 3.47 -10.30 -1.76
C LEU A 184 3.55 -8.87 -1.22
N VAL A 185 4.28 -8.68 -0.12
CA VAL A 185 4.35 -7.38 0.58
C VAL A 185 5.08 -6.28 -0.20
N LYS A 186 5.69 -6.60 -1.34
CA LYS A 186 6.35 -5.63 -2.24
C LYS A 186 5.42 -5.10 -3.33
N SER A 187 4.20 -5.63 -3.42
CA SER A 187 3.20 -5.28 -4.44
C SER A 187 2.00 -4.56 -3.83
N ALA A 188 1.19 -3.93 -4.67
CA ALA A 188 -0.15 -3.45 -4.37
C ALA A 188 -1.24 -4.50 -4.68
N GLY A 189 -0.90 -5.79 -4.68
CA GLY A 189 -1.81 -6.86 -5.07
C GLY A 189 -3.11 -6.91 -4.25
N LEU A 190 -3.08 -6.49 -2.98
CA LEU A 190 -4.28 -6.46 -2.13
C LEU A 190 -5.19 -5.24 -2.39
N SER A 191 -4.69 -4.18 -3.05
CA SER A 191 -5.53 -3.06 -3.51
C SER A 191 -6.26 -3.35 -4.82
N MET A 192 -5.73 -4.28 -5.63
CA MET A 192 -6.37 -4.66 -6.89
C MET A 192 -7.73 -5.31 -6.63
N ALA A 193 -8.71 -5.02 -7.49
CA ALA A 193 -9.99 -5.70 -7.47
C ALA A 193 -9.78 -7.21 -7.64
N PHE A 194 -10.49 -8.03 -6.87
CA PHE A 194 -10.21 -9.46 -6.83
C PHE A 194 -10.40 -10.14 -8.19
N GLU A 195 -11.45 -9.78 -8.92
CA GLU A 195 -11.70 -10.30 -10.27
C GLU A 195 -10.62 -9.89 -11.29
N GLU A 196 -10.08 -8.67 -11.18
CA GLU A 196 -8.97 -8.22 -12.03
C GLU A 196 -7.70 -9.02 -11.74
N LEU A 197 -7.38 -9.26 -10.45
CA LEU A 197 -6.24 -10.09 -10.05
C LEU A 197 -6.36 -11.50 -10.63
N ARG A 198 -7.54 -12.12 -10.47
CA ARG A 198 -7.83 -13.47 -11.00
C ARG A 198 -7.71 -13.50 -12.51
N CYS A 199 -8.27 -12.50 -13.20
CA CYS A 199 -8.24 -12.41 -14.65
C CYS A 199 -6.81 -12.27 -15.18
N ARG A 200 -5.99 -11.38 -14.59
CA ARG A 200 -4.57 -11.23 -14.96
C ARG A 200 -3.77 -12.51 -14.75
N HIS A 201 -3.92 -13.14 -13.58
CA HIS A 201 -3.26 -14.41 -13.29
C HIS A 201 -3.68 -15.50 -14.29
N GLN A 202 -4.98 -15.69 -14.51
CA GLN A 202 -5.48 -16.73 -15.41
C GLN A 202 -5.06 -16.49 -16.86
N PHE A 203 -4.97 -15.24 -17.29
CA PHE A 203 -4.48 -14.88 -18.61
C PHE A 203 -3.02 -15.30 -18.79
N LEU A 204 -2.15 -14.97 -17.83
CA LEU A 204 -0.74 -15.38 -17.87
C LEU A 204 -0.58 -16.91 -17.86
N VAL A 205 -1.40 -17.63 -17.08
CA VAL A 205 -1.40 -19.10 -17.09
C VAL A 205 -1.75 -19.65 -18.47
N ARG A 206 -2.77 -19.10 -19.15
CA ARG A 206 -3.18 -19.55 -20.49
C ARG A 206 -2.17 -19.22 -21.57
N LEU A 207 -1.42 -18.13 -21.41
CA LEU A 207 -0.28 -17.79 -22.26
C LEU A 207 0.97 -18.63 -21.94
N GLY A 208 0.96 -19.42 -20.86
CA GLY A 208 2.13 -20.16 -20.40
C GLY A 208 3.22 -19.29 -19.75
N LEU A 209 2.91 -18.03 -19.45
CA LEU A 209 3.79 -17.02 -18.84
C LEU A 209 3.72 -17.01 -17.30
N PHE A 210 2.88 -17.86 -16.71
CA PHE A 210 2.84 -18.09 -15.28
C PHE A 210 2.58 -19.56 -15.00
N LYS A 211 3.41 -20.16 -14.14
CA LYS A 211 3.26 -21.53 -13.67
C LYS A 211 3.34 -21.52 -12.13
N PRO A 212 2.24 -21.79 -11.40
CA PRO A 212 2.28 -21.90 -9.95
C PRO A 212 3.32 -22.95 -9.52
N ARG A 213 4.10 -22.64 -8.49
CA ARG A 213 5.13 -23.56 -7.98
C ARG A 213 4.47 -24.80 -7.36
N ALA A 214 5.15 -25.94 -7.44
CA ALA A 214 4.72 -27.13 -6.72
C ALA A 214 4.77 -26.88 -5.20
N LEU A 215 3.88 -27.54 -4.44
CA LEU A 215 3.80 -27.43 -2.98
C LEU A 215 5.11 -27.71 -2.24
N LYS A 216 5.99 -28.52 -2.84
CA LYS A 216 7.29 -28.92 -2.28
C LYS A 216 8.48 -28.35 -3.06
N ALA A 217 8.24 -27.36 -3.92
CA ALA A 217 9.33 -26.69 -4.62
C ALA A 217 10.22 -25.97 -3.61
N ASP A 218 11.52 -25.96 -3.85
CA ASP A 218 12.45 -25.17 -3.07
C ASP A 218 12.15 -23.67 -3.28
N PRO A 219 11.92 -22.88 -2.21
CA PRO A 219 11.81 -21.43 -2.29
C PRO A 219 12.93 -20.75 -3.09
N ASP A 220 14.15 -21.31 -3.00
CA ASP A 220 15.34 -20.76 -3.65
C ASP A 220 15.45 -21.17 -5.13
N GLU A 221 14.61 -22.10 -5.62
CA GLU A 221 14.57 -22.46 -7.03
C GLU A 221 14.13 -21.25 -7.87
N PRO A 222 14.85 -20.87 -8.94
CA PRO A 222 14.47 -19.72 -9.75
C PRO A 222 13.14 -19.98 -10.50
N THR A 223 12.23 -19.01 -10.45
CA THR A 223 11.01 -19.01 -11.27
C THR A 223 11.17 -18.13 -12.50
N THR A 224 10.52 -18.52 -13.60
CA THR A 224 10.37 -17.70 -14.81
C THR A 224 9.15 -16.78 -14.75
N ASN A 225 8.31 -16.91 -13.72
CA ASN A 225 7.14 -16.07 -13.55
C ASN A 225 7.53 -14.61 -13.34
N HIS A 226 6.74 -13.70 -13.91
CA HIS A 226 6.82 -12.28 -13.61
C HIS A 226 6.56 -12.03 -12.11
N ARG A 227 7.24 -11.02 -11.56
CA ARG A 227 7.04 -10.64 -10.16
C ARG A 227 5.63 -10.10 -9.95
N LEU A 228 5.06 -10.32 -8.77
CA LEU A 228 3.69 -9.91 -8.47
C LEU A 228 3.44 -8.43 -8.78
N TYR A 229 4.34 -7.52 -8.38
CA TYR A 229 4.20 -6.09 -8.67
C TYR A 229 4.17 -5.76 -10.18
N GLN A 230 4.75 -6.60 -11.04
CA GLN A 230 4.67 -6.41 -12.49
C GLN A 230 3.28 -6.79 -13.02
N ILE A 231 2.62 -7.74 -12.34
CA ILE A 231 1.27 -8.21 -12.64
C ILE A 231 0.23 -7.22 -12.07
N THR A 232 0.41 -6.74 -10.84
CA THR A 232 -0.60 -5.97 -10.11
C THR A 232 -0.39 -4.46 -10.18
N ASP A 233 0.85 -3.97 -10.19
CA ASP A 233 1.16 -2.55 -10.00
C ASP A 233 1.41 -1.87 -11.35
N THR A 234 0.71 -2.34 -12.39
CA THR A 234 0.84 -1.88 -13.76
C THR A 234 -0.53 -1.53 -14.35
N SER A 235 -0.55 -0.47 -15.18
CA SER A 235 -1.72 -0.18 -16.00
C SER A 235 -2.05 -1.36 -16.91
N GLU A 236 -3.32 -1.51 -17.27
CA GLU A 236 -3.77 -2.56 -18.19
C GLU A 236 -2.93 -2.57 -19.48
N LYS A 237 -2.72 -1.40 -20.10
CA LYS A 237 -1.87 -1.26 -21.28
C LYS A 237 -0.45 -1.79 -21.07
N THR A 238 0.18 -1.48 -19.93
CA THR A 238 1.53 -1.96 -19.61
C THR A 238 1.54 -3.47 -19.39
N PHE A 239 0.59 -3.98 -18.61
CA PHE A 239 0.44 -5.41 -18.37
C PHE A 239 0.33 -6.16 -19.70
N THR A 240 -0.61 -5.77 -20.56
CA THR A 240 -0.87 -6.47 -21.82
C THR A 240 0.31 -6.39 -22.79
N THR A 241 0.86 -5.19 -23.02
CA THR A 241 1.87 -5.01 -24.08
C THR A 241 3.30 -5.35 -23.65
N LYS A 242 3.63 -5.19 -22.36
CA LYS A 242 5.00 -5.36 -21.86
C LYS A 242 5.21 -6.65 -21.07
N ILE A 243 4.16 -7.18 -20.43
CA ILE A 243 4.24 -8.40 -19.62
C ILE A 243 3.69 -9.59 -20.41
N CYS A 244 2.53 -9.44 -21.05
CA CYS A 244 1.91 -10.51 -21.82
C CYS A 244 2.38 -10.58 -23.28
N HIS A 245 2.96 -9.49 -23.81
CA HIS A 245 3.38 -9.37 -25.21
C HIS A 245 2.25 -9.56 -26.24
N VAL A 246 1.05 -9.09 -25.88
CA VAL A 246 -0.14 -9.13 -26.74
C VAL A 246 -0.75 -7.72 -26.89
N THR A 247 -1.77 -7.60 -27.72
CA THR A 247 -2.49 -6.35 -27.95
C THR A 247 -3.58 -6.13 -26.89
N LEU A 248 -3.92 -4.86 -26.64
CA LEU A 248 -4.99 -4.51 -25.70
C LEU A 248 -6.35 -5.16 -26.06
N PRO A 249 -6.79 -5.16 -27.33
CA PRO A 249 -8.05 -5.81 -27.71
C PRO A 249 -8.07 -7.32 -27.46
N GLU A 250 -6.94 -8.02 -27.60
CA GLU A 250 -6.87 -9.45 -27.28
C GLU A 250 -7.11 -9.70 -25.78
N TYR A 251 -6.59 -8.83 -24.92
CA TYR A 251 -6.83 -8.93 -23.49
C TYR A 251 -8.26 -8.52 -23.10
N GLU A 252 -8.82 -7.49 -23.72
CA GLU A 252 -10.22 -7.11 -23.53
C GLU A 252 -11.18 -8.25 -23.92
N ALA A 253 -10.95 -8.86 -25.09
CA ALA A 253 -11.70 -10.04 -25.51
C ALA A 253 -11.54 -11.21 -24.51
N PHE A 254 -10.34 -11.40 -23.95
CA PHE A 254 -10.11 -12.40 -22.92
C PHE A 254 -10.92 -12.12 -21.64
N LYS A 255 -10.96 -10.87 -21.16
CA LYS A 255 -11.75 -10.48 -19.97
C LYS A 255 -13.22 -10.88 -20.14
N ASP A 256 -13.81 -10.56 -21.28
CA ASP A 256 -15.21 -10.89 -21.59
C ASP A 256 -15.45 -12.41 -21.61
N LEU A 257 -14.56 -13.16 -22.27
CA LEU A 257 -14.67 -14.62 -22.33
C LEU A 257 -14.48 -15.25 -20.95
N HIS A 258 -13.54 -14.74 -20.16
CA HIS A 258 -13.24 -15.25 -18.83
C HIS A 258 -14.39 -14.99 -17.85
N ALA A 259 -14.99 -13.80 -17.88
CA ALA A 259 -16.17 -13.47 -17.07
C ALA A 259 -17.33 -14.43 -17.36
N ARG A 260 -17.63 -14.68 -18.65
CA ARG A 260 -18.67 -15.64 -19.06
C ARG A 260 -18.32 -17.09 -18.67
N GLU A 261 -17.04 -17.44 -18.61
CA GLU A 261 -16.61 -18.77 -18.16
C GLU A 261 -16.82 -18.95 -16.65
N ILE A 262 -16.49 -17.93 -15.86
CA ILE A 262 -16.73 -17.93 -14.40
C ILE A 262 -18.24 -18.04 -14.13
N GLU A 263 -19.06 -17.22 -14.77
CA GLU A 263 -20.51 -17.24 -14.59
C GLU A 263 -21.11 -18.63 -14.87
N ARG A 264 -20.70 -19.26 -15.98
CA ARG A 264 -21.15 -20.62 -16.32
C ARG A 264 -20.72 -21.66 -15.28
N LYS A 265 -19.50 -21.58 -14.76
CA LYS A 265 -19.01 -22.50 -13.71
C LYS A 265 -19.75 -22.29 -12.40
N THR A 266 -20.01 -21.04 -12.02
CA THR A 266 -20.77 -20.71 -10.81
C THR A 266 -22.20 -21.21 -10.91
N ARG A 267 -22.86 -21.06 -12.07
CA ARG A 267 -24.21 -21.57 -12.27
C ARG A 267 -24.26 -23.09 -12.16
N LYS A 268 -23.34 -23.81 -12.83
CA LYS A 268 -23.26 -25.28 -12.73
C LYS A 268 -23.05 -25.76 -11.30
N ARG A 269 -22.17 -25.10 -10.54
CA ARG A 269 -21.93 -25.48 -9.14
C ARG A 269 -23.18 -25.33 -8.28
N ARG A 270 -23.95 -24.26 -8.47
CA ARG A 270 -25.23 -24.06 -7.76
C ARG A 270 -26.26 -25.13 -8.13
N GLU A 271 -26.38 -25.43 -9.43
CA GLU A 271 -27.24 -26.51 -9.90
C GLU A 271 -26.84 -27.85 -9.23
N GLU A 272 -25.55 -28.18 -9.19
CA GLU A 272 -25.04 -29.40 -8.53
C GLU A 272 -25.30 -29.45 -7.00
N GLU A 273 -25.21 -28.31 -6.30
CA GLU A 273 -25.51 -28.20 -4.87
C GLU A 273 -27.02 -28.33 -4.58
N ASP A 274 -27.89 -27.77 -5.44
CA ASP A 274 -29.35 -27.86 -5.29
C ASP A 274 -29.85 -29.30 -5.54
N PHE A 275 -29.21 -30.06 -6.44
CA PHE A 275 -29.56 -31.47 -6.69
C PHE A 275 -29.08 -32.43 -5.59
N SER A 276 -28.09 -32.07 -4.76
CA SER A 276 -27.64 -32.93 -3.66
C SER A 276 -28.54 -32.89 -2.43
N ASP A 277 -29.33 -31.83 -2.26
CA ASP A 277 -30.24 -31.65 -1.12
C ASP A 277 -31.63 -32.28 -1.35
N GLU A 278 -31.93 -32.76 -2.57
CA GLU A 278 -33.17 -33.48 -2.90
C GLU A 278 -33.05 -35.02 -2.78
N GLU A 279 -31.86 -35.56 -2.50
CA GLU A 279 -31.60 -37.00 -2.34
C GLU A 279 -31.40 -37.45 -0.87
N GLU A 280 -31.72 -36.62 0.13
CA GLU A 280 -31.80 -37.00 1.57
C GLU A 280 -33.24 -37.14 2.11
#